data_AF-A0AAE3KT97-F1
#
_entry.id   AF-A0AAE3KT97-F1
#
_cell.length_a   1.000
_cell.length_b   1.000
_cell.length_c   1.000
_cell.angle_alpha   90.00
_cell.angle_beta   90.00
_cell.angle_gamma   90.00
#
_symmetry.space_group_name_H-M   'P 1'
#
loop_
_entity.id
_entity.type
_entity.pdbx_description
1 polymer ?
#
loop_
_entity_poly.entity_id
_entity_poly.type
_entity_poly.pdbx_seq_one_letter_code
_entity_poly.pdbx_strand_id
1 'polypeptide(L)'
;GLGNNTTANISAPGTYIVAVTAANGCVTNDTTIVIQNITAPTVSIAGTDTLTCALTSVTRTASGGVSYAWSNGLGNIASANISTPGTYFVAVTAANGCVTNDTTVVSQNITAPTVSIA
;
A
#
# COMPACT_ATOMS: atom_id res chain seq x y z
N GLY A 1 32.25 6.27 31.52
CA GLY A 1 30.95 6.25 32.21
C GLY A 1 29.90 6.63 31.20
N LEU A 2 29.01 5.69 30.85
CA LEU A 2 27.84 6.03 30.04
C LEU A 2 26.83 6.67 30.98
N GLY A 3 26.59 7.95 30.77
CA GLY A 3 25.67 8.75 31.55
C GLY A 3 24.28 8.12 31.57
N ASN A 4 23.61 8.33 32.69
CA ASN A 4 22.21 8.01 32.96
C ASN A 4 21.29 8.64 31.91
N ASN A 5 21.12 7.97 30.77
CA ASN A 5 20.14 8.31 29.74
C ASN A 5 19.40 7.02 29.41
N THR A 6 18.28 6.79 30.09
CA THR A 6 17.52 5.52 30.11
C THR A 6 16.68 5.29 28.84
N THR A 7 17.02 5.94 27.74
CA THR A 7 16.24 5.89 26.51
C THR A 7 17.17 5.79 25.30
N ALA A 8 17.26 4.58 24.75
CA ALA A 8 17.82 4.34 23.42
C ALA A 8 16.67 4.32 22.41
N ASN A 9 16.73 5.19 21.39
CA ASN A 9 15.75 5.17 20.31
C ASN A 9 16.17 4.11 19.28
N ILE A 10 15.56 2.94 19.36
CA ILE A 10 15.86 1.78 18.49
C ILE A 10 14.90 1.80 17.30
N SER A 11 15.44 1.93 16.07
CA SER A 11 14.64 2.02 14.84
C SER A 11 14.65 0.75 13.98
N ALA A 12 15.53 -0.21 14.27
CA ALA A 12 15.66 -1.45 13.51
C ALA A 12 15.10 -2.65 14.29
N PRO A 13 14.48 -3.64 13.63
CA PRO A 13 14.16 -4.90 14.27
C PRO A 13 15.44 -5.65 14.63
N GLY A 14 15.44 -6.34 15.77
CA GLY A 14 16.61 -7.06 16.26
C GLY A 14 16.48 -7.48 17.71
N THR A 15 17.42 -8.32 18.15
CA THR A 15 17.60 -8.64 19.57
C THR A 15 18.64 -7.68 20.14
N TYR A 16 18.23 -6.92 21.14
CA TYR A 16 19.07 -5.94 21.82
C TYR A 16 19.43 -6.46 23.19
N ILE A 17 20.73 -6.51 23.47
CA ILE A 17 21.27 -6.97 24.75
C ILE A 17 21.87 -5.76 25.45
N VAL A 18 21.40 -5.48 26.65
CA VAL A 18 21.95 -4.44 27.53
C VAL A 18 22.78 -5.13 28.60
N ALA A 19 24.08 -4.82 28.63
CA ALA A 19 24.98 -5.30 29.67
C ALA A 19 25.23 -4.18 30.70
N VAL A 20 24.99 -4.47 31.97
CA VAL A 20 25.29 -3.59 33.09
C VAL A 20 26.45 -4.17 33.88
N THR A 21 27.57 -3.45 33.91
CA THR A 21 28.74 -3.80 34.73
C THR A 21 28.71 -2.98 36.01
N ALA A 22 28.57 -3.63 37.15
CA ALA A 22 28.66 -3.01 38.46
C ALA A 22 30.12 -2.62 38.79
N ALA A 23 30.31 -1.69 39.73
CA ALA A 23 31.64 -1.20 40.13
C ALA A 23 32.57 -2.29 40.70
N ASN A 24 31.99 -3.40 41.17
CA ASN A 24 32.71 -4.59 41.64
C ASN A 24 33.08 -5.57 40.50
N GLY A 25 32.80 -5.23 39.24
CA GLY A 25 33.12 -6.05 38.07
C GLY A 25 32.07 -7.11 37.71
N CYS A 26 30.99 -7.26 38.49
CA CYS A 26 29.90 -8.16 38.11
C CYS A 26 29.14 -7.61 36.91
N VAL A 27 28.79 -8.48 35.96
CA VAL A 27 28.02 -8.12 34.76
C VAL A 27 26.67 -8.81 34.80
N THR A 28 25.61 -8.04 34.58
CA THR A 28 24.25 -8.55 34.35
C THR A 28 23.80 -8.16 32.96
N ASN A 29 23.16 -9.07 32.24
CA ASN A 29 22.58 -8.79 30.93
C ASN A 29 21.06 -8.80 31.00
N ASP A 30 20.42 -7.91 30.24
CA ASP A 30 19.00 -7.94 29.93
C ASP A 30 18.81 -7.96 28.41
N THR A 31 17.75 -8.61 27.93
CA THR A 31 17.51 -8.82 26.50
C THR A 31 16.11 -8.38 26.12
N THR A 32 15.98 -7.60 25.06
CA THR A 32 14.70 -7.23 24.46
C THR A 32 14.68 -7.52 22.97
N ILE A 33 13.52 -7.89 22.44
CA ILE A 33 13.32 -8.19 21.01
C ILE A 33 12.43 -7.10 20.42
N VAL A 34 12.93 -6.42 19.40
CA VAL A 34 12.16 -5.49 18.58
C VAL A 34 11.76 -6.21 17.30
N ILE A 35 10.46 -6.33 17.06
CA ILE A 35 9.90 -6.92 15.83
C ILE A 35 9.38 -5.83 14.89
N GLN A 36 9.55 -6.03 13.58
CA GLN A 36 8.97 -5.17 12.56
C GLN A 36 7.65 -5.76 12.06
N ASN A 37 6.62 -4.92 11.93
CA ASN A 37 5.38 -5.32 11.25
C ASN A 37 5.57 -5.23 9.73
N ILE A 38 5.81 -6.37 9.09
CA ILE A 38 5.96 -6.50 7.64
C ILE A 38 4.69 -7.03 6.94
N THR A 39 3.53 -6.94 7.60
CA THR A 39 2.26 -7.42 7.03
C THR A 39 1.89 -6.59 5.81
N ALA A 40 1.71 -7.26 4.67
CA ALA A 40 1.27 -6.63 3.43
C ALA A 40 -0.22 -6.18 3.53
N PRO A 41 -0.60 -5.04 2.94
CA PRO A 41 -2.01 -4.66 2.85
C PRO A 41 -2.82 -5.66 2.02
N THR A 42 -4.08 -5.89 2.42
CA THR A 42 -5.07 -6.58 1.58
C THR A 42 -5.75 -5.54 0.70
N VAL A 43 -5.45 -5.56 -0.60
CA VAL A 43 -5.94 -4.58 -1.57
C VAL A 43 -7.20 -5.09 -2.27
N SER A 44 -8.11 -4.18 -2.59
CA SER A 44 -9.22 -4.45 -3.51
C SER A 44 -9.52 -3.23 -4.37
N ILE A 45 -10.01 -3.46 -5.60
CA ILE A 45 -10.45 -2.43 -6.54
C ILE A 45 -11.92 -2.65 -6.89
N ALA A 46 -12.72 -1.60 -6.77
CA ALA A 46 -14.15 -1.60 -7.09
C ALA A 46 -14.56 -0.43 -8.01
N GLY A 47 -15.79 -0.46 -8.50
CA GLY A 47 -16.38 0.56 -9.39
C GLY A 47 -16.69 0.02 -10.79
N THR A 48 -17.12 0.89 -11.69
CA THR A 48 -17.39 0.52 -13.09
C THR A 48 -16.08 0.31 -13.83
N ASP A 49 -15.97 -0.74 -14.64
CA ASP A 49 -14.81 -1.04 -15.51
C ASP A 49 -15.13 -1.00 -16.99
N THR A 50 -16.35 -0.66 -17.39
CA THR A 50 -16.76 -0.73 -18.78
C THR A 50 -17.17 0.64 -19.29
N LEU A 51 -16.42 1.13 -20.27
CA LEU A 51 -16.75 2.33 -21.03
C LEU A 51 -17.83 2.02 -22.07
N THR A 52 -18.66 2.99 -22.39
CA THR A 52 -19.67 2.89 -23.47
C THR A 52 -19.71 4.18 -24.28
N CYS A 53 -20.50 4.22 -25.36
CA CYS A 53 -20.72 5.46 -26.10
C CYS A 53 -21.30 6.60 -25.22
N ALA A 54 -22.06 6.26 -24.17
CA ALA A 54 -22.64 7.23 -23.23
C ALA A 54 -21.78 7.46 -21.98
N LEU A 55 -20.91 6.51 -21.64
CA LEU A 55 -20.03 6.57 -20.47
C LEU A 55 -18.57 6.54 -20.92
N THR A 56 -18.01 7.74 -21.13
CA THR A 56 -16.65 7.94 -21.65
C THR A 56 -15.57 8.00 -20.59
N SER A 57 -15.94 7.91 -19.31
CA SER A 57 -15.03 7.83 -18.17
C SER A 57 -15.65 6.98 -17.06
N VAL A 58 -14.86 6.10 -16.47
CA VAL A 58 -15.24 5.29 -15.31
C VAL A 58 -14.34 5.58 -14.13
N THR A 59 -14.88 5.47 -12.92
CA THR A 59 -14.09 5.60 -11.68
C THR A 59 -13.80 4.23 -11.11
N ARG A 60 -12.51 3.93 -10.88
CA ARG A 60 -12.03 2.78 -10.12
C ARG A 60 -11.54 3.25 -8.76
N THR A 61 -11.98 2.62 -7.68
CA THR A 61 -11.60 2.99 -6.31
C THR A 61 -10.87 1.82 -5.65
N ALA A 62 -9.65 2.07 -5.22
CA ALA A 62 -8.84 1.13 -4.45
C ALA A 62 -9.07 1.30 -2.95
N SER A 63 -8.84 0.23 -2.18
CA SER A 63 -8.86 0.25 -0.72
C SER A 63 -7.75 -0.65 -0.14
N GLY A 64 -7.61 -0.65 1.19
CA GLY A 64 -6.65 -1.51 1.89
C GLY A 64 -5.39 -0.81 2.40
N GLY A 65 -5.23 0.50 2.17
CA GLY A 65 -4.08 1.26 2.63
C GLY A 65 -4.37 2.72 2.93
N VAL A 66 -3.29 3.46 3.23
CA VAL A 66 -3.31 4.89 3.58
C VAL A 66 -2.81 5.79 2.46
N SER A 67 -2.06 5.24 1.50
CA SER A 67 -1.65 5.97 0.29
C SER A 67 -1.71 5.07 -0.95
N TYR A 68 -1.88 5.71 -2.11
CA TYR A 68 -2.17 5.06 -3.38
C TYR A 68 -1.28 5.67 -4.46
N ALA A 69 -0.93 4.88 -5.47
CA ALA A 69 -0.29 5.38 -6.69
C ALA A 69 -0.79 4.56 -7.88
N TRP A 70 -1.62 5.19 -8.70
CA TRP A 70 -2.16 4.57 -9.90
C TRP A 70 -1.19 4.69 -11.07
N SER A 71 -1.18 3.66 -11.92
CA SER A 71 -0.41 3.65 -13.15
C SER A 71 -0.87 4.74 -14.13
N ASN A 72 -0.08 4.98 -15.18
CA ASN A 72 -0.43 5.88 -16.28
C ASN A 72 -0.74 7.33 -15.85
N GLY A 73 -0.19 7.78 -14.71
CA GLY A 73 -0.36 9.15 -14.23
C GLY A 73 -1.76 9.48 -13.73
N LEU A 74 -2.57 8.48 -13.38
CA LEU A 74 -3.96 8.65 -12.93
C LEU A 74 -4.10 9.25 -11.53
N GLY A 75 -2.99 9.43 -10.80
CA GLY A 75 -2.94 10.12 -9.52
C GLY A 75 -2.55 9.22 -8.34
N ASN A 76 -2.62 9.80 -7.14
CA ASN A 76 -2.12 9.22 -5.90
C ASN A 76 -3.17 9.17 -4.77
N ILE A 77 -4.45 9.22 -5.14
CA ILE A 77 -5.59 9.04 -4.23
C ILE A 77 -6.28 7.70 -4.50
N ALA A 78 -7.19 7.30 -3.62
CA ALA A 78 -7.90 6.02 -3.72
C ALA A 78 -8.67 5.85 -5.05
N SER A 79 -9.22 6.94 -5.59
CA SER A 79 -10.02 6.91 -6.83
C SER A 79 -9.20 7.35 -8.05
N ALA A 80 -9.34 6.60 -9.15
CA ALA A 80 -8.81 6.94 -10.45
C ALA A 80 -9.93 7.03 -11.50
N ASN A 81 -9.90 8.06 -12.33
CA ASN A 81 -10.83 8.25 -13.44
C ASN A 81 -10.17 7.81 -14.74
N ILE A 82 -10.77 6.84 -15.44
CA ILE A 82 -10.18 6.17 -16.59
C ILE A 82 -11.11 6.34 -17.80
N SER A 83 -10.57 6.88 -18.88
CA SER A 83 -11.30 7.16 -20.12
C SER A 83 -10.83 6.34 -21.33
N THR A 84 -9.79 5.53 -21.16
CA THR A 84 -9.24 4.66 -22.21
C THR A 84 -9.33 3.21 -21.75
N PRO A 85 -9.77 2.27 -22.60
CA PRO A 85 -9.71 0.85 -22.25
C PRO A 85 -8.26 0.40 -22.11
N GLY A 86 -7.99 -0.48 -21.15
CA GLY A 86 -6.63 -0.93 -20.86
C GLY A 86 -6.49 -1.65 -19.53
N THR A 87 -5.27 -2.10 -19.25
CA THR A 87 -4.91 -2.64 -17.94
C THR A 87 -4.23 -1.56 -17.10
N TYR A 88 -4.68 -1.43 -15.86
CA TYR A 88 -4.18 -0.46 -14.89
C TYR A 88 -3.77 -1.18 -13.61
N PHE A 89 -2.81 -0.61 -12.90
CA PHE A 89 -2.46 -1.09 -11.56
C PHE A 89 -2.46 0.06 -10.55
N VAL A 90 -2.63 -0.29 -9.29
CA VAL A 90 -2.48 0.62 -8.16
C VAL A 90 -1.50 0.03 -7.15
N ALA A 91 -0.49 0.80 -6.79
CA ALA A 91 0.35 0.50 -5.64
C ALA A 91 -0.30 1.09 -4.39
N VAL A 92 -0.60 0.25 -3.39
CA VAL A 92 -1.25 0.63 -2.15
C VAL A 92 -0.26 0.46 -1.00
N THR A 93 -0.05 1.52 -0.22
CA THR A 93 0.84 1.49 0.94
C THR A 93 0.01 1.47 2.22
N ALA A 94 0.28 0.51 3.11
CA ALA A 94 -0.33 0.43 4.43
C ALA A 94 0.33 1.39 5.43
N ALA A 95 -0.29 1.56 6.61
CA ALA A 95 0.24 2.43 7.67
C ALA A 95 1.61 2.00 8.22
N ASN A 96 1.96 0.71 8.08
CA ASN A 96 3.29 0.18 8.42
C ASN A 96 4.32 0.37 7.29
N GLY A 97 3.96 1.02 6.18
CA GLY A 97 4.83 1.28 5.03
C GLY A 97 4.95 0.12 4.04
N CYS A 98 4.33 -1.03 4.30
CA CYS A 98 4.32 -2.14 3.33
C CYS A 98 3.46 -1.80 2.11
N VAL A 99 3.92 -2.22 0.93
CA VAL A 99 3.28 -1.92 -0.36
C VAL A 99 2.77 -3.19 -1.00
N THR A 100 1.58 -3.13 -1.62
CA THR A 100 1.03 -4.19 -2.47
C THR A 100 0.46 -3.58 -3.74
N ASN A 101 0.64 -4.27 -4.86
CA ASN A 101 0.07 -3.87 -6.14
C ASN A 101 -1.17 -4.72 -6.42
N ASP A 102 -2.23 -4.09 -6.92
CA ASP A 102 -3.39 -4.77 -7.49
C ASP A 102 -3.70 -4.24 -8.89
N THR A 103 -4.34 -5.06 -9.72
CA THR A 103 -4.58 -4.80 -11.14
C THR A 103 -6.05 -4.79 -11.48
N THR A 104 -6.45 -3.92 -12.41
CA THR A 104 -7.80 -3.87 -12.94
C THR A 104 -7.76 -3.69 -14.45
N VAL A 105 -8.72 -4.31 -15.13
CA VAL A 105 -8.94 -4.12 -16.57
C VAL A 105 -10.13 -3.20 -16.75
N VAL A 106 -10.00 -2.19 -17.60
CA VAL A 106 -11.11 -1.37 -18.09
C VAL A 106 -11.38 -1.77 -19.52
N SER A 107 -12.59 -2.23 -19.80
CA SER A 107 -13.07 -2.63 -21.12
C SER A 107 -13.91 -1.52 -21.77
N GLN A 108 -14.29 -1.72 -23.03
CA GLN A 108 -15.18 -0.81 -23.74
C GLN A 108 -16.20 -1.60 -24.56
N ASN A 109 -17.46 -1.18 -24.50
CA ASN A 109 -18.55 -1.67 -25.33
C ASN A 109 -19.17 -0.51 -26.14
N ILE A 110 -18.79 -0.41 -27.41
CA ILE A 110 -19.20 0.66 -28.33
C ILE A 110 -19.90 0.13 -29.59
N THR A 111 -20.48 -1.07 -29.50
CA THR A 111 -21.21 -1.66 -30.64
C THR A 111 -22.42 -0.80 -30.99
N ALA A 112 -22.43 -0.26 -32.22
CA ALA A 112 -23.57 0.50 -32.72
C ALA A 112 -24.78 -0.42 -32.93
N PRO A 113 -26.01 0.06 -32.69
CA PRO A 113 -27.21 -0.69 -33.04
C PRO A 113 -27.30 -0.88 -34.55
N THR A 114 -27.61 -2.10 -34.99
CA THR A 114 -27.88 -2.37 -36.40
C THR A 114 -29.30 -1.93 -36.74
N VAL A 115 -29.43 -0.99 -37.68
CA VAL A 115 -30.73 -0.65 -38.28
C VAL A 115 -30.97 -1.59 -39.45
N SER A 116 -32.12 -2.27 -39.45
CA SER A 116 -32.64 -3.01 -40.60
C SER A 116 -34.03 -2.51 -40.93
N ILE A 117 -34.27 -2.21 -42.20
CA ILE A 117 -35.60 -1.90 -42.75
C ILE A 117 -36.18 -3.20 -43.29
N ALA A 118 -37.41 -3.52 -42.85
CA ALA A 118 -38.22 -4.64 -43.33
C ALA A 118 -39.24 -4.14 -44.37
#